data_AF-A0A833A3G0-F1
#
_entry.id   AF-A0A833A3G0-F1
#
_cell.length_a   1.000
_cell.length_b   1.000
_cell.length_c   1.000
_cell.angle_alpha   90.00
_cell.angle_beta   90.00
_cell.angle_gamma   90.00
#
_symmetry.space_group_name_H-M   'P 1'
#
loop_
_entity.id
_entity.type
_entity.pdbx_description
1 polymer ?
#
loop_
_entity_poly.entity_id
_entity_poly.type
_entity_poly.pdbx_seq_one_letter_code
_entity_poly.pdbx_strand_id
1 'polypeptide(L)' 'ADNVDLEHLATITEGYTGADLEAVCREAAMIALREELKPKPVRMEHFLKALKYVQPSLTKEDIERYERLAKELKRMIL' A
#
# COMPACT_ATOMS: atom_id res chain seq x y z
N ALA A 1 -17.58 6.32 -3.94
CA ALA A 1 -16.40 5.53 -4.33
C ALA A 1 -16.80 4.06 -4.37
N ASP A 2 -17.90 3.77 -5.06
CA ASP A 2 -18.76 2.66 -4.63
C ASP A 2 -18.30 1.29 -5.15
N ASN A 3 -17.17 1.30 -5.90
CA ASN A 3 -16.57 0.13 -6.54
C ASN A 3 -15.09 -0.02 -6.16
N VAL A 4 -14.69 0.37 -4.95
CA VAL A 4 -13.34 0.08 -4.41
C VAL A 4 -13.52 -0.73 -3.13
N ASP A 5 -13.00 -1.95 -3.13
CA ASP A 5 -13.02 -2.83 -1.97
C ASP A 5 -11.77 -2.59 -1.12
N LEU A 6 -11.92 -1.77 -0.08
CA LEU A 6 -10.81 -1.40 0.82
C LEU A 6 -10.36 -2.58 1.69
N GLU A 7 -11.27 -3.49 2.06
CA GLU A 7 -10.94 -4.69 2.80
C GLU A 7 -10.06 -5.60 1.95
N HIS A 8 -10.43 -5.82 0.68
CA HIS A 8 -9.58 -6.58 -0.22
C HIS A 8 -8.21 -5.92 -0.43
N LEU A 9 -8.15 -4.59 -0.61
CA LEU A 9 -6.86 -3.88 -0.70
C LEU A 9 -5.99 -4.14 0.53
N ALA A 10 -6.55 -4.02 1.75
CA ALA A 10 -5.82 -4.30 2.98
C ALA A 10 -5.23 -5.72 3.01
N THR A 11 -5.96 -6.72 2.50
CA THR A 11 -5.45 -8.11 2.44
C THR A 11 -4.31 -8.35 1.45
N ILE A 12 -4.15 -7.51 0.42
CA ILE A 12 -3.14 -7.70 -0.64
C ILE A 12 -1.98 -6.69 -0.54
N THR A 13 -1.98 -5.84 0.47
CA THR A 13 -0.92 -4.84 0.72
C THR A 13 -0.10 -5.13 1.97
N GLU A 14 0.06 -6.41 2.33
CA GLU A 14 1.01 -6.84 3.37
C GLU A 14 2.42 -6.34 3.02
N GLY A 15 3.14 -5.76 4.00
CA GLY A 15 4.49 -5.20 3.80
C GLY A 15 4.53 -3.79 3.19
N TYR A 16 3.37 -3.20 2.84
CA TYR A 16 3.31 -1.80 2.42
C TYR A 16 3.33 -0.89 3.65
N THR A 17 4.13 0.16 3.57
CA THR A 17 4.10 1.27 4.54
C THR A 17 3.04 2.30 4.16
N GLY A 18 2.80 3.28 5.03
CA GLY A 18 1.93 4.41 4.71
C GLY A 18 2.41 5.20 3.47
N ALA A 19 3.72 5.30 3.26
CA ALA A 19 4.27 5.94 2.06
C ALA A 19 4.01 5.13 0.79
N ASP A 20 4.11 3.80 0.87
CA ASP A 20 3.80 2.93 -0.28
C ASP A 20 2.31 3.02 -0.63
N LEU A 21 1.42 3.04 0.36
CA LEU A 21 -0.03 3.19 0.15
C LEU A 21 -0.39 4.56 -0.45
N GLU A 22 0.30 5.63 -0.06
CA GLU A 22 0.16 6.94 -0.69
C GLU A 22 0.58 6.90 -2.16
N ALA A 23 1.72 6.26 -2.45
CA ALA A 23 2.19 6.06 -3.82
C ALA A 23 1.21 5.22 -4.66
N VAL A 24 0.62 4.16 -4.10
CA VAL A 24 -0.44 3.37 -4.75
C VAL A 24 -1.64 4.25 -5.11
N CYS A 25 -2.13 5.06 -4.16
CA CYS A 25 -3.26 5.96 -4.40
C CYS A 25 -2.95 6.95 -5.53
N ARG A 26 -1.75 7.53 -5.51
CA ARG A 26 -1.28 8.47 -6.54
C ARG A 26 -1.20 7.81 -7.91
N GLU A 27 -0.60 6.63 -8.01
CA GLU A 27 -0.48 5.93 -9.28
C GLU A 27 -1.84 5.46 -9.80
N ALA A 28 -2.75 5.00 -8.94
CA ALA A 28 -4.11 4.65 -9.33
C ALA A 28 -4.87 5.85 -9.92
N ALA A 29 -4.71 7.04 -9.34
CA ALA A 29 -5.27 8.27 -9.88
C ALA A 29 -4.65 8.65 -11.24
N MET A 30 -3.33 8.48 -11.40
CA MET A 30 -2.64 8.76 -12.66
C MET A 30 -3.03 7.78 -13.77
N ILE A 31 -3.20 6.49 -13.44
CA ILE A 31 -3.70 5.48 -14.38
C ILE A 31 -5.11 5.86 -14.85
N ALA A 32 -6.01 6.20 -13.92
CA ALA A 32 -7.35 6.64 -14.27
C ALA A 32 -7.34 7.87 -15.19
N LEU A 33 -6.48 8.85 -14.90
CA LEU A 33 -6.35 10.07 -15.71
C LEU A 33 -5.82 9.78 -17.12
N ARG A 34 -4.83 8.87 -17.26
CA ARG A 34 -4.19 8.56 -18.55
C ARG A 34 -5.11 7.82 -19.53
N GLU A 35 -6.15 7.14 -19.06
CA GLU A 35 -7.07 6.39 -19.94
C GLU A 35 -7.88 7.29 -20.88
N GLU A 36 -8.27 8.49 -20.44
CA GLU A 36 -9.14 9.40 -21.22
C GLU A 36 -8.72 10.88 -21.15
N LEU A 37 -7.60 11.18 -20.48
CA LEU A 37 -7.09 12.55 -20.23
C LEU A 37 -8.13 13.49 -19.61
N LYS A 38 -9.06 12.95 -18.83
CA LYS A 38 -10.13 13.68 -18.14
C LYS A 38 -10.29 13.16 -16.72
N PRO A 39 -10.66 14.02 -15.75
CA PRO A 39 -10.97 13.58 -14.38
C PRO A 39 -12.13 12.58 -14.38
N LYS A 40 -11.92 11.41 -13.77
CA LYS A 40 -12.95 10.39 -13.57
C LYS A 40 -12.77 9.68 -12.22
N PRO A 41 -13.81 9.00 -11.70
CA PRO A 41 -13.69 8.23 -10.49
C PRO A 41 -12.62 7.14 -10.62
N VAL A 42 -11.78 7.01 -9.59
CA VAL A 42 -10.85 5.89 -9.46
C VAL A 42 -11.65 4.64 -9.09
N ARG A 43 -11.39 3.52 -9.78
CA ARG A 43 -12.04 2.22 -9.63
C ARG A 43 -11.03 1.18 -9.16
N MET A 44 -11.51 0.04 -8.67
CA MET A 44 -10.67 -1.06 -8.19
C MET A 44 -9.61 -1.50 -9.22
N GLU A 45 -9.94 -1.53 -10.51
CA GLU A 45 -9.00 -1.90 -11.57
C GLU A 45 -7.76 -1.00 -11.64
N HIS A 46 -7.87 0.30 -11.28
CA HIS A 46 -6.73 1.20 -11.25
C HIS A 46 -5.80 0.89 -10.08
N PHE A 47 -6.34 0.51 -8.91
CA PHE A 47 -5.54 0.07 -7.78
C PHE A 47 -4.81 -1.24 -8.08
N LEU A 48 -5.49 -2.21 -8.69
CA LEU A 48 -4.87 -3.48 -9.12
C LEU A 48 -3.76 -3.27 -10.16
N LYS A 49 -3.90 -2.27 -11.05
CA LYS A 49 -2.82 -1.86 -11.96
C LYS A 49 -1.69 -1.16 -11.20
N ALA A 50 -2.00 -0.24 -10.28
CA ALA A 50 -1.02 0.51 -9.50
C ALA A 50 -0.10 -0.41 -8.66
N LEU A 51 -0.66 -1.44 -8.03
CA LEU A 51 0.09 -2.44 -7.23
C LEU A 51 1.10 -3.25 -8.06
N LYS A 52 1.02 -3.22 -9.39
CA LYS A 52 2.06 -3.83 -10.25
C LYS A 52 3.31 -2.94 -10.35
N TYR A 53 3.14 -1.63 -10.18
CA TYR A 53 4.20 -0.63 -10.31
C TYR A 53 4.77 -0.19 -8.97
N VAL A 54 3.93 -0.12 -7.94
CA VAL A 54 4.34 0.21 -6.58
C VAL A 54 4.46 -1.10 -5.81
N GLN A 55 5.69 -1.46 -5.42
CA GLN A 55 6.00 -2.66 -4.65
C GLN A 55 6.13 -2.31 -3.16
N PRO A 56 5.91 -3.26 -2.23
CA PRO A 56 6.12 -3.01 -0.80
C PRO A 56 7.57 -2.64 -0.52
N SER A 57 7.78 -1.66 0.37
CA SER A 57 9.14 -1.28 0.80
C SER A 57 9.70 -2.14 1.94
N LEU A 58 8.85 -2.89 2.66
CA LEU A 58 9.29 -3.78 3.73
C LEU A 58 9.24 -5.25 3.30
N THR A 59 10.34 -5.96 3.55
CA THR A 59 10.38 -7.42 3.47
C THR A 59 9.88 -8.06 4.76
N LYS A 60 9.59 -9.37 4.73
CA LYS A 60 9.23 -10.12 5.94
C LYS A 60 10.38 -10.09 6.95
N GLU A 61 11.61 -10.20 6.47
CA GLU A 61 12.82 -10.16 7.27
C GLU A 61 12.98 -8.80 7.99
N ASP A 62 12.66 -7.69 7.31
CA ASP A 62 12.66 -6.35 7.92
C ASP A 62 11.63 -6.24 9.05
N ILE A 63 10.40 -6.71 8.80
CA ILE A 63 9.32 -6.69 9.80
C ILE A 63 9.73 -7.49 11.04
N GLU A 64 10.20 -8.72 10.86
CA GLU A 64 10.65 -9.55 11.97
C GLU A 64 11.82 -8.90 12.74
N ARG A 65 12.75 -8.23 12.03
CA ARG A 65 13.83 -7.49 12.66
C ARG A 65 13.30 -6.35 13.52
N TYR A 66 12.36 -5.55 13.02
CA TYR A 66 11.75 -4.48 13.80
C TYR A 66 11.00 -5.00 15.03
N GLU A 67 10.28 -6.11 14.90
CA GLU A 67 9.61 -6.74 16.03
C GLU A 67 10.59 -7.23 17.11
N ARG A 68 11.72 -7.83 16.71
CA ARG A 68 12.78 -8.24 17.65
C ARG A 68 13.35 -7.04 18.39
N LEU A 69 13.69 -5.98 17.66
CA LEU A 69 14.19 -4.73 18.25
C LEU A 69 13.18 -4.13 19.24
N ALA A 70 11.89 -4.08 18.88
CA ALA A 70 10.84 -3.59 19.76
C ALA A 70 10.69 -4.42 21.03
N LYS A 71 10.79 -5.76 20.93
CA LYS A 71 10.76 -6.68 22.08
C LYS A 71 11.96 -6.46 23.01
N GLU A 72 13.15 -6.29 22.46
CA GLU A 72 14.37 -6.03 23.23
C GLU A 72 14.32 -4.69 23.96
N LEU A 73 13.92 -3.62 23.28
CA LEU A 73 13.74 -2.29 23.89
C LEU A 73 12.72 -2.33 25.03
N LYS A 74 11.60 -3.05 24.85
CA LYS A 74 10.59 -3.21 25.90
C LYS A 74 11.14 -3.93 27.14
N ARG A 75 12.04 -4.91 26.97
CA ARG A 75 12.70 -5.63 28.08
C ARG A 75 13.76 -4.80 28.81
N MET A 76 14.31 -3.77 28.18
CA MET A 76 15.29 -2.88 28.83
C MET A 76 14.64 -1.80 29.69
N ILE A 77 13.38 -1.46 29.43
CA ILE A 77 12.65 -0.36 30.09
C ILE A 77 11.74 -0.87 31.23
N LEU A 78 11.40 -2.17 31.22
CA LEU A 78 10.64 -2.86 32.28
C LEU A 78 11.58 -3.64 33.20
#